data_AF-A0A0M7AL44-F1
#
_entry.id   AF-A0A0M7AL44-F1
#
_cell.length_a   1.000
_cell.length_b   1.000
_cell.length_c   1.000
_cell.angle_alpha   90.00
_cell.angle_beta   90.00
_cell.angle_gamma   90.00
#
_symmetry.space_group_name_H-M   'P 1'
#
loop_
_entity.id
_entity.type
_entity.pdbx_description
1 polymer ?
#
loop_
_entity_poly.entity_id
_entity_poly.type
_entity_poly.pdbx_seq_one_letter_code
_entity_poly.pdbx_strand_id
1 'polypeptide(L)'
;MHIKRVDPANMTGLAGQHIQELDAYLRQTDGAFRPDMPQFNRVVFTSIKASGDHIPQIGYVGKNSYIKEVMEGQFGSDFASAIRNQDPQFDQAVAGGFARAAQGDRVFELVEMEVTPPGALTNIPVSYYRLIERLWLGTPQPVLVNLTLPTSAQFHEHLFLLDRAHLTAN
;
A
#
# COMPACT_ATOMS: atom_id res chain seq x y z
N MET A 1 7.71 1.49 12.92
CA MET A 1 7.62 1.01 11.53
C MET A 1 9.02 0.88 10.91
N HIS A 2 9.21 -0.02 9.94
CA HIS A 2 10.43 -0.18 9.17
C HIS A 2 10.10 -0.26 7.67
N ILE A 3 10.81 0.52 6.84
CA ILE A 3 10.62 0.56 5.39
C ILE A 3 11.95 0.21 4.72
N LYS A 4 11.97 -0.87 3.95
CA LYS A 4 13.13 -1.32 3.18
C LYS A 4 12.86 -1.11 1.69
N ARG A 5 13.85 -0.59 0.96
CA ARG A 5 13.85 -0.72 -0.51
C ARG A 5 14.13 -2.17 -0.86
N VAL A 6 13.39 -2.69 -1.85
CA VAL A 6 13.50 -4.08 -2.27
C VAL A 6 13.61 -4.11 -3.79
N ASP A 7 14.53 -4.91 -4.30
CA ASP A 7 14.57 -5.22 -5.73
C ASP A 7 13.28 -5.97 -6.10
N PRO A 8 12.50 -5.53 -7.12
CA PRO A 8 11.30 -6.22 -7.55
C PRO A 8 11.50 -7.72 -7.75
N ALA A 9 12.67 -8.15 -8.25
CA ALA A 9 12.99 -9.56 -8.49
C ALA A 9 13.06 -10.39 -7.20
N ASN A 10 13.29 -9.74 -6.05
CA ASN A 10 13.35 -10.38 -4.73
C ASN A 10 12.00 -10.37 -4.00
N MET A 11 10.95 -9.78 -4.58
CA MET A 11 9.60 -9.84 -4.01
C MET A 11 8.97 -11.21 -4.26
N THR A 12 8.59 -11.87 -3.17
CA THR A 12 8.09 -13.26 -3.20
C THR A 12 6.56 -13.36 -3.14
N GLY A 13 6.04 -14.53 -3.50
CA GLY A 13 4.61 -14.84 -3.44
C GLY A 13 3.77 -14.10 -4.49
N LEU A 14 2.44 -14.22 -4.37
CA LEU A 14 1.50 -13.58 -5.30
C LEU A 14 1.64 -12.05 -5.31
N ALA A 15 1.93 -11.44 -4.16
CA ALA A 15 2.15 -10.00 -4.07
C ALA A 15 3.34 -9.54 -4.93
N GLY A 16 4.47 -10.27 -4.86
CA GLY A 16 5.63 -10.01 -5.71
C GLY A 16 5.32 -10.18 -7.20
N GLN A 17 4.62 -11.26 -7.57
CA GLN A 17 4.23 -11.52 -8.96
C GLN A 17 3.36 -10.38 -9.52
N HIS A 18 2.37 -9.90 -8.77
CA HIS A 18 1.51 -8.78 -9.22
C HIS A 18 2.25 -7.44 -9.31
N ILE A 19 3.20 -7.18 -8.42
CA ILE A 19 4.05 -5.98 -8.52
C ILE A 19 4.94 -6.05 -9.77
N GLN A 20 5.56 -7.20 -10.01
CA GLN A 20 6.40 -7.41 -11.21
C GLN A 20 5.58 -7.30 -12.50
N GLU A 21 4.35 -7.82 -12.52
CA GLU A 21 3.41 -7.67 -13.65
C GLU A 21 3.12 -6.19 -13.95
N LEU A 22 2.82 -5.40 -12.92
CA LEU A 22 2.57 -3.97 -13.08
C LEU A 22 3.84 -3.19 -13.47
N ASP A 23 5.01 -3.48 -12.88
CA ASP A 23 6.29 -2.86 -13.28
C ASP A 23 6.61 -3.16 -14.75
N ALA A 24 6.44 -4.42 -15.19
CA ALA A 24 6.67 -4.81 -16.57
C ALA A 24 5.76 -4.03 -17.54
N TYR A 25 4.47 -3.89 -17.20
CA TYR A 25 3.54 -3.07 -17.96
C TYR A 25 3.99 -1.61 -18.02
N LEU A 26 4.30 -0.98 -16.88
CA LEU A 26 4.71 0.43 -16.82
C LEU A 26 5.99 0.69 -17.63
N ARG A 27 6.95 -0.24 -17.62
CA ARG A 27 8.15 -0.18 -18.47
C ARG A 27 7.81 -0.27 -19.95
N GLN A 28 6.96 -1.21 -20.32
CA GLN A 28 6.59 -1.44 -21.72
C GLN A 28 5.80 -0.27 -22.32
N THR A 29 4.99 0.40 -21.50
CA THR A 29 4.15 1.52 -21.94
C THR A 29 4.77 2.89 -21.72
N ASP A 30 5.99 2.96 -21.16
CA ASP A 30 6.62 4.21 -20.70
C ASP A 30 5.70 5.02 -19.76
N GLY A 31 5.04 4.29 -18.86
CA GLY A 31 4.07 4.84 -17.92
C GLY A 31 2.78 5.33 -18.56
N ALA A 32 2.50 5.06 -19.84
CA ALA A 32 1.23 5.43 -20.45
C ALA A 32 0.08 4.56 -19.92
N PHE A 33 -1.02 5.20 -19.53
CA PHE A 33 -2.25 4.50 -19.18
C PHE A 33 -2.93 3.91 -20.41
N ARG A 34 -3.33 2.64 -20.32
CA ARG A 34 -4.02 1.90 -21.36
C ARG A 34 -5.09 1.01 -20.74
N PRO A 35 -6.13 0.61 -21.49
CA PRO A 35 -7.23 -0.21 -20.97
C PRO A 35 -6.81 -1.58 -20.44
N ASP A 36 -5.68 -2.11 -20.90
CA ASP A 36 -5.11 -3.39 -20.51
C ASP A 36 -4.18 -3.31 -19.29
N MET A 37 -4.15 -2.17 -18.58
CA MET A 37 -3.34 -2.00 -17.38
C MET A 37 -3.67 -3.09 -16.33
N PRO A 38 -2.69 -3.94 -15.95
CA PRO A 38 -2.90 -4.96 -14.95
C PRO A 38 -3.14 -4.33 -13.58
N GLN A 39 -3.83 -5.05 -12.70
CA GLN A 39 -4.09 -4.63 -11.32
C GLN A 39 -4.83 -3.28 -11.18
N PHE A 40 -5.47 -2.75 -12.24
CA PHE A 40 -6.16 -1.45 -12.20
C PHE A 40 -7.18 -1.33 -11.06
N ASN A 41 -7.92 -2.39 -10.76
CA ASN A 41 -8.88 -2.42 -9.66
C ASN A 41 -8.24 -2.49 -8.25
N ARG A 42 -6.91 -2.63 -8.15
CA ARG A 42 -6.16 -2.75 -6.88
C ARG A 42 -5.23 -1.59 -6.61
N VAL A 43 -5.00 -0.71 -7.58
CA VAL A 43 -4.14 0.47 -7.41
C VAL A 43 -4.90 1.65 -6.80
N VAL A 44 -4.14 2.57 -6.23
CA VAL A 44 -4.58 3.90 -5.84
C VAL A 44 -3.86 4.92 -6.71
N PHE A 45 -4.57 5.91 -7.26
CA PHE A 45 -3.94 7.05 -7.91
C PHE A 45 -3.90 8.25 -6.97
N THR A 46 -2.72 8.84 -6.86
CA THR A 46 -2.51 10.04 -6.05
C THR A 46 -1.94 11.17 -6.90
N SER A 47 -2.08 12.40 -6.40
CA SER A 47 -1.45 13.57 -6.98
C SER A 47 0.07 13.41 -7.06
N ILE A 48 0.67 13.96 -8.11
CA ILE A 48 2.13 14.07 -8.28
C ILE A 48 2.75 15.12 -7.35
N LYS A 49 1.93 15.98 -6.72
CA LYS A 49 2.39 16.98 -5.74
C LYS A 49 2.64 16.28 -4.40
N ALA A 50 3.81 15.68 -4.25
CA ALA A 50 4.24 14.97 -3.05
C ALA A 50 5.47 15.66 -2.42
N SER A 51 5.32 16.25 -1.22
CA SER A 51 6.44 16.90 -0.52
C SER A 51 7.30 15.90 0.27
N GLY A 52 6.72 14.77 0.66
CA GLY A 52 7.33 13.81 1.58
C GLY A 52 6.93 14.00 3.04
N ASP A 53 6.18 15.06 3.36
CA ASP A 53 5.69 15.32 4.73
C ASP A 53 4.32 14.66 4.98
N HIS A 54 3.48 14.63 3.94
CA HIS A 54 2.14 14.06 3.98
C HIS A 54 1.88 13.16 2.78
N ILE A 55 1.04 12.15 2.98
CA ILE A 55 0.56 11.30 1.89
C ILE A 55 -0.17 12.19 0.88
N PRO A 56 0.14 12.10 -0.43
CA PRO A 56 -0.47 12.99 -1.42
C PRO A 56 -1.97 12.77 -1.52
N GLN A 57 -2.68 13.79 -2.01
CA GLN A 57 -4.11 13.71 -2.25
C GLN A 57 -4.47 12.53 -3.15
N ILE A 58 -5.39 11.69 -2.69
CA ILE A 58 -5.91 10.55 -3.45
C ILE A 58 -6.97 11.05 -4.44
N GLY A 59 -6.82 10.67 -5.71
CA GLY A 59 -7.79 10.95 -6.77
C GLY A 59 -8.61 9.74 -7.19
N TYR A 60 -8.10 8.53 -6.98
CA TYR A 60 -8.78 7.28 -7.31
C TYR A 60 -8.37 6.17 -6.34
N VAL A 61 -9.34 5.35 -5.95
CA VAL A 61 -9.12 4.15 -5.14
C VAL A 61 -9.73 2.95 -5.87
N GLY A 62 -8.89 1.98 -6.22
CA GLY A 62 -9.33 0.73 -6.83
C GLY A 62 -10.29 -0.03 -5.92
N LYS A 63 -11.33 -0.62 -6.53
CA LYS A 63 -12.42 -1.31 -5.81
C LYS A 63 -11.95 -2.46 -4.91
N ASN A 64 -10.83 -3.07 -5.25
CA ASN A 64 -10.20 -4.22 -4.58
C ASN A 64 -8.78 -3.85 -4.12
N SER A 65 -8.52 -2.56 -3.88
CA SER A 65 -7.22 -2.13 -3.36
C SER A 65 -7.10 -2.47 -1.89
N TYR A 66 -5.91 -2.91 -1.48
CA TYR A 66 -5.63 -3.22 -0.08
C TYR A 66 -5.88 -2.00 0.83
N ILE A 67 -5.59 -0.79 0.33
CA ILE A 67 -5.87 0.46 1.06
C ILE A 67 -7.37 0.63 1.31
N LYS A 68 -8.22 0.28 0.34
CA LYS A 68 -9.68 0.32 0.52
C LYS A 68 -10.15 -0.69 1.55
N GLU A 69 -9.65 -1.94 1.50
CA GLU A 69 -9.98 -2.97 2.48
C GLU A 69 -9.60 -2.54 3.91
N VAL A 70 -8.45 -1.87 4.06
CA VAL A 70 -7.99 -1.25 5.31
C VAL A 70 -8.88 -0.09 5.75
N MET A 71 -9.29 0.79 4.84
CA MET A 71 -10.12 1.97 5.14
C MET A 71 -11.57 1.63 5.44
N GLU A 72 -12.15 0.66 4.74
CA GLU A 72 -13.55 0.23 4.90
C GLU A 72 -13.72 -0.75 6.07
N GLY A 73 -12.68 -0.97 6.85
CA GLY A 73 -12.77 -1.70 8.11
C GLY A 73 -13.11 -3.17 7.97
N GLN A 74 -12.85 -3.80 6.81
CA GLN A 74 -12.94 -5.27 6.69
C GLN A 74 -12.00 -5.97 7.70
N PHE A 75 -10.96 -5.27 8.17
CA PHE A 75 -10.05 -5.70 9.23
C PHE A 75 -10.39 -5.18 10.64
N GLY A 76 -11.61 -4.67 10.86
CA GLY A 76 -12.02 -3.97 12.09
C GLY A 76 -12.15 -2.46 11.87
N SER A 77 -13.03 -1.80 12.65
CA SER A 77 -13.64 -0.52 12.29
C SER A 77 -12.73 0.71 12.18
N ASP A 78 -11.41 0.61 12.37
CA ASP A 78 -10.52 1.78 12.28
C ASP A 78 -9.02 1.45 12.19
N PHE A 79 -8.64 0.44 11.39
CA PHE A 79 -7.25 -0.03 11.31
C PHE A 79 -6.26 1.07 10.85
N ALA A 80 -6.65 1.90 9.89
CA ALA A 80 -5.84 3.03 9.43
C ALA A 80 -5.66 4.11 10.52
N SER A 81 -6.72 4.37 11.29
CA SER A 81 -6.71 5.33 12.40
C SER A 81 -5.85 4.82 13.55
N ALA A 82 -5.91 3.52 13.85
CA ALA A 82 -5.06 2.87 14.84
C ALA A 82 -3.57 3.00 14.50
N ILE A 83 -3.20 2.75 13.23
CA ILE A 83 -1.81 2.91 12.75
C ILE A 83 -1.33 4.35 12.96
N ARG A 84 -2.12 5.35 12.55
CA ARG A 84 -1.75 6.77 12.69
C ARG A 84 -1.64 7.22 14.14
N ASN A 85 -2.52 6.72 15.01
CA ASN A 85 -2.47 7.03 16.44
C ASN A 85 -1.24 6.41 17.12
N GLN A 86 -0.82 5.22 16.67
CA GLN A 86 0.32 4.49 17.23
C GLN A 86 1.67 5.04 16.76
N ASP A 87 1.75 5.51 15.52
CA ASP A 87 2.96 6.08 14.95
C ASP A 87 2.65 7.45 14.33
N PRO A 88 2.84 8.56 15.09
CA PRO A 88 2.62 9.92 14.58
C PRO A 88 3.51 10.28 13.38
N GLN A 89 4.60 9.53 13.15
CA GLN A 89 5.48 9.70 12.00
C GLN A 89 5.10 8.80 10.83
N PHE A 90 4.07 7.97 10.97
CA PHE A 90 3.61 7.04 9.93
C PHE A 90 3.39 7.76 8.59
N ASP A 91 2.59 8.83 8.61
CA ASP A 91 2.26 9.58 7.40
C ASP A 91 3.53 10.12 6.72
N GLN A 92 4.47 10.67 7.50
CA GLN A 92 5.73 11.21 6.97
C GLN A 92 6.62 10.11 6.37
N ALA A 93 6.80 9.01 7.09
CA ALA A 93 7.65 7.91 6.62
C ALA A 93 7.07 7.21 5.39
N VAL A 94 5.74 7.07 5.30
CA VAL A 94 5.06 6.56 4.11
C VAL A 94 5.13 7.57 2.96
N ALA A 95 4.99 8.87 3.24
CA ALA A 95 5.02 9.95 2.25
C ALA A 95 6.36 10.07 1.52
N GLY A 96 7.48 9.74 2.16
CA GLY A 96 8.81 9.76 1.53
C GLY A 96 8.93 8.91 0.26
N GLY A 97 8.17 7.82 0.15
CA GLY A 97 8.08 7.02 -1.08
C GLY A 97 7.43 7.80 -2.22
N PHE A 98 6.31 8.48 -1.95
CA PHE A 98 5.63 9.28 -2.96
C PHE A 98 6.48 10.45 -3.45
N ALA A 99 7.24 11.11 -2.57
CA ALA A 99 8.14 12.20 -2.97
C ALA A 99 9.21 11.74 -3.96
N ARG A 100 9.77 10.54 -3.77
CA ARG A 100 10.74 9.93 -4.71
C ARG A 100 10.10 9.62 -6.05
N ALA A 101 8.94 8.98 -6.04
CA ALA A 101 8.19 8.72 -7.28
C ALA A 101 7.81 10.01 -8.01
N ALA A 102 7.47 11.05 -7.26
CA ALA A 102 7.20 12.38 -7.79
C ALA A 102 8.44 13.04 -8.42
N GLN A 103 9.66 12.60 -8.08
CA GLN A 103 10.92 13.05 -8.71
C GLN A 103 11.32 12.19 -9.92
N GLY A 104 10.70 11.02 -10.10
CA GLY A 104 10.91 10.13 -11.24
C GLY A 104 11.55 8.80 -10.88
N ASP A 105 11.81 8.57 -9.59
CA ASP A 105 12.32 7.29 -9.12
C ASP A 105 11.22 6.24 -9.09
N ARG A 106 11.58 5.01 -9.45
CA ARG A 106 10.75 3.86 -9.15
C ARG A 106 10.88 3.45 -7.71
N VAL A 107 9.76 3.31 -7.02
CA VAL A 107 9.73 2.95 -5.62
C VAL A 107 9.22 1.53 -5.48
N PHE A 108 10.05 0.70 -4.87
CA PHE A 108 9.75 -0.68 -4.54
C PHE A 108 10.17 -0.92 -3.10
N GLU A 109 9.18 -1.18 -2.25
CA GLU A 109 9.43 -1.21 -0.81
C GLU A 109 8.70 -2.35 -0.14
N LEU A 110 9.33 -2.89 0.90
CA LEU A 110 8.72 -3.72 1.92
C LEU A 110 8.53 -2.86 3.17
N VAL A 111 7.27 -2.72 3.59
CA VAL A 111 6.90 -2.00 4.81
C VAL A 111 6.50 -3.01 5.86
N GLU A 112 7.15 -2.94 7.01
CA GLU A 112 6.95 -3.84 8.15
C GLU A 112 6.66 -3.01 9.39
N MET A 113 5.64 -3.37 10.16
CA MET A 113 5.33 -2.75 11.44
C MET A 113 4.54 -3.69 12.33
N GLU A 114 4.47 -3.36 13.60
CA GLU A 114 3.52 -3.97 14.53
C GLU A 114 2.45 -2.95 14.86
N VAL A 115 1.20 -3.38 14.86
CA VAL A 115 0.06 -2.54 15.19
C VAL A 115 -0.75 -3.16 16.32
N THR A 116 -1.30 -2.32 17.18
CA THR A 116 -2.17 -2.78 18.26
C THR A 116 -3.53 -2.10 18.08
N PRO A 117 -4.45 -2.71 17.32
CA PRO A 117 -5.77 -2.12 17.10
C PRO A 117 -6.51 -1.92 18.44
N PRO A 118 -7.41 -0.94 18.54
CA PRO A 118 -8.27 -0.79 19.71
C PRO A 118 -8.98 -2.10 20.05
N GLY A 119 -8.82 -2.57 21.28
CA GLY A 119 -9.39 -3.83 21.77
C GLY A 119 -8.51 -5.07 21.56
N ALA A 120 -7.42 -5.00 20.80
CA ALA A 120 -6.48 -6.10 20.68
C ALA A 120 -5.65 -6.26 21.96
N LEU A 121 -5.44 -7.51 22.40
CA LEU A 121 -4.61 -7.85 23.56
C LEU A 121 -3.13 -7.99 23.19
N THR A 122 -2.82 -8.20 21.91
CA THR A 122 -1.47 -8.44 21.39
C THR A 122 -1.20 -7.62 20.13
N ASN A 123 0.08 -7.37 19.88
CA ASN A 123 0.53 -6.74 18.65
C ASN A 123 0.29 -7.65 17.46
N ILE A 124 -0.19 -7.06 16.36
CA ILE A 124 -0.39 -7.74 15.08
C ILE A 124 0.71 -7.30 14.12
N PRO A 125 1.53 -8.22 13.59
CA PRO A 125 2.51 -7.88 12.56
C PRO A 125 1.81 -7.55 11.25
N VAL A 126 2.22 -6.44 10.65
CA VAL A 126 1.75 -5.92 9.36
C VAL A 126 2.95 -5.86 8.44
N SER A 127 2.87 -6.51 7.28
CA SER A 127 3.95 -6.54 6.31
C SER A 127 3.41 -6.56 4.89
N TYR A 128 3.69 -5.52 4.11
CA TYR A 128 3.21 -5.41 2.73
C TYR A 128 4.29 -4.89 1.79
N TYR A 129 4.21 -5.30 0.53
CA TYR A 129 4.99 -4.67 -0.54
C TYR A 129 4.23 -3.46 -1.09
N ARG A 130 4.97 -2.45 -1.55
CA ARG A 130 4.41 -1.37 -2.36
C ARG A 130 5.26 -1.03 -3.57
N LEU A 131 4.60 -0.78 -4.70
CA LEU A 131 5.14 -0.09 -5.87
C LEU A 131 4.55 1.32 -5.93
N ILE A 132 5.38 2.34 -6.17
CA ILE A 132 4.92 3.70 -6.50
C ILE A 132 5.68 4.19 -7.73
N GLU A 133 4.95 4.61 -8.76
CA GLU A 133 5.53 5.16 -9.99
C GLU A 133 4.61 6.19 -10.66
N ARG A 134 5.13 6.94 -11.62
CA ARG A 134 4.38 7.88 -12.45
C ARG A 134 3.57 7.15 -13.52
N LEU A 135 2.34 7.60 -13.72
CA LEU A 135 1.44 7.14 -14.77
C LEU A 135 0.86 8.34 -15.53
N TRP A 136 0.97 8.32 -16.85
CA TRP A 136 0.47 9.35 -17.75
C TRP A 136 -0.96 9.03 -18.22
N LEU A 137 -1.91 9.87 -17.83
CA LEU A 137 -3.33 9.75 -18.20
C LEU A 137 -3.69 10.54 -19.48
N GLY A 138 -2.70 10.93 -20.29
CA GLY A 138 -2.88 11.84 -21.43
C GLY A 138 -2.97 13.33 -21.06
N THR A 139 -2.70 13.68 -19.80
CA THR A 139 -2.66 15.05 -19.27
C THR A 139 -1.24 15.61 -19.22
N PRO A 140 -1.04 16.94 -19.13
CA PRO A 140 0.30 17.54 -19.11
C PRO A 140 1.14 17.18 -17.86
N GLN A 141 0.53 16.59 -16.82
CA GLN A 141 1.22 16.08 -15.64
C GLN A 141 0.78 14.63 -15.40
N PRO A 142 1.71 13.75 -14.95
CA PRO A 142 1.37 12.39 -14.57
C PRO A 142 0.64 12.39 -13.22
N VAL A 143 0.04 11.26 -12.88
CA VAL A 143 -0.35 10.91 -11.51
C VAL A 143 0.66 9.93 -10.94
N LEU A 144 0.59 9.65 -9.64
CA LEU A 144 1.31 8.52 -9.05
C LEU A 144 0.36 7.32 -8.96
N VAL A 145 0.78 6.19 -9.50
CA VAL A 145 0.16 4.89 -9.25
C VAL A 145 0.82 4.25 -8.04
N ASN A 146 0.01 3.82 -7.07
CA ASN A 146 0.44 3.07 -5.91
C ASN A 146 -0.26 1.71 -5.88
N LEU A 147 0.52 0.62 -5.97
CA LEU A 147 0.05 -0.74 -5.74
C LEU A 147 0.60 -1.19 -4.39
N THR A 148 -0.29 -1.40 -3.42
CA THR A 148 0.06 -1.92 -2.09
C THR A 148 -0.54 -3.31 -1.94
N LEU A 149 0.26 -4.31 -1.61
CA LEU A 149 -0.18 -5.71 -1.52
C LEU A 149 0.38 -6.41 -0.28
N PRO A 150 -0.45 -7.16 0.45
CA PRO A 150 -0.03 -7.84 1.66
C PRO A 150 1.01 -8.94 1.36
N THR A 151 2.02 -9.09 2.21
CA THR A 151 2.94 -10.24 2.13
C THR A 151 2.31 -11.48 2.77
N SER A 152 2.84 -12.66 2.49
CA SER A 152 2.41 -13.90 3.16
C SER A 152 2.67 -13.89 4.67
N ALA A 153 3.67 -13.12 5.14
CA ALA A 153 3.93 -12.94 6.57
C ALA A 153 2.78 -12.19 7.28
N GLN A 154 1.96 -11.46 6.53
CA GLN A 154 0.82 -10.71 7.03
C GLN A 154 -0.40 -11.60 7.35
N PHE A 155 -0.49 -12.80 6.77
CA PHE A 155 -1.64 -13.68 6.95
C PHE A 155 -1.35 -14.76 8.00
N HIS A 156 -1.38 -14.37 9.27
CA HIS A 156 -1.96 -15.26 10.28
C HIS A 156 -3.46 -14.96 10.37
N GLU A 157 -4.19 -15.20 9.27
CA GLU A 157 -5.67 -15.17 9.22
C GLU A 157 -6.25 -15.97 10.40
N HIS A 158 -5.54 -17.02 10.80
CA HIS A 158 -5.89 -17.87 11.93
C HIS A 158 -5.82 -17.14 13.29
N LEU A 159 -4.83 -16.28 13.53
CA LEU A 159 -4.68 -15.57 14.81
C LEU A 159 -5.72 -14.45 14.97
N PHE A 160 -6.00 -13.69 13.92
CA PHE A 160 -7.04 -12.64 13.96
C PHE A 160 -8.46 -13.21 14.09
N LEU A 161 -8.75 -14.36 13.44
CA LEU A 161 -10.02 -15.06 13.62
C LEU A 161 -10.18 -15.68 15.01
N LEU A 162 -9.09 -16.17 15.61
CA LEU A 162 -9.07 -16.64 17.00
C LEU A 162 -9.34 -15.49 17.98
N ASP A 163 -8.74 -14.32 17.78
CA ASP A 163 -8.99 -13.14 18.63
C ASP A 163 -10.38 -12.52 18.45
N ARG A 164 -10.96 -12.58 17.24
CA ARG A 164 -12.36 -12.16 17.01
C ARG A 164 -13.35 -12.94 17.87
N ALA A 165 -13.09 -14.22 18.15
CA ALA A 165 -13.94 -15.01 19.03
C ALA A 165 -13.98 -14.47 20.47
N HIS A 166 -12.93 -13.77 20.92
CA HIS A 166 -12.87 -13.13 22.23
C HIS A 166 -13.50 -11.74 22.26
N LEU A 167 -13.56 -11.04 21.12
CA LEU A 167 -14.13 -9.69 21.01
C LEU A 167 -15.65 -9.67 20.81
N THR A 168 -16.27 -10.78 20.40
CA THR A 168 -17.74 -10.90 20.27
C THR A 168 -18.41 -11.60 21.46
N ALA A 169 -17.66 -11.89 22.53
CA ALA A 169 -18.14 -12.68 23.67
C ALA A 169 -18.56 -11.84 24.91
N ASN A 170 -18.62 -10.52 24.80
CA ASN A 170 -19.15 -9.63 25.85
C ASN A 170 -20.20 -8.66 25.29
#